data_AF-V9L3Y0-F1
#
_entry.id   AF-V9L3Y0-F1
#
_cell.length_a   1.000
_cell.length_b   1.000
_cell.length_c   1.000
_cell.angle_alpha   90.00
_cell.angle_beta   90.00
_cell.angle_gamma   90.00
#
_symmetry.space_group_name_H-M   'P 1'
#
loop_
_entity.id
_entity.type
_entity.pdbx_description
1 polymer ?
#
loop_
_entity_poly.entity_id
_entity_poly.type
_entity_poly.pdbx_seq_one_letter_code
_entity_poly.pdbx_strand_id
1 'polypeptide(L)'
;MGRGRAREPVVWGLWLSLVPGALGWEFISPFRSMYCQLSDCCHCDYHPSADGLELDLCRLVYGQHLVKETLVDTIRDFTENPSPRKPLVLSFHGWSGTGKSYVTSLLVKSLHRDGMKSRYVHQFVPTLHFPHASHIQVYKDDLKRWITGNLSECGRSVFIFDEMDKMHPGLIDAIKPFLGNSHVMFGTNYRKAMFIFVSNAGGDQINQLVLDFWKDRKDREDIKLADLESKLSAAVFNSQSSGFWNSDIINEELVDRFVPFLPLKRKHVGECVRSELLSRGLSLGLGGDLIEEVVNAMSYFPEEHKLFSKTGCKTVAAKLDFYL
;
A
#
# COMPACT_ATOMS: atom_id res chain seq x y z
N MET A 1 -47.31 -79.09 -19.48
CA MET A 1 -47.49 -79.35 -18.04
C MET A 1 -46.79 -78.21 -17.30
N GLY A 2 -47.40 -77.30 -16.56
CA GLY A 2 -48.71 -77.26 -15.95
C GLY A 2 -48.55 -76.90 -14.47
N ARG A 3 -49.09 -75.74 -14.07
CA ARG A 3 -49.29 -75.17 -12.70
C ARG A 3 -48.07 -74.46 -12.09
N GLY A 4 -48.18 -73.27 -11.48
CA GLY A 4 -49.32 -72.39 -11.23
C GLY A 4 -48.94 -71.25 -10.25
N ARG A 5 -49.45 -70.03 -10.54
CA ARG A 5 -49.92 -68.92 -9.66
C ARG A 5 -49.74 -69.09 -8.13
N ALA A 6 -49.44 -68.07 -7.32
CA ALA A 6 -50.19 -66.82 -7.19
C ALA A 6 -49.56 -65.80 -6.20
N ARG A 7 -49.81 -64.50 -6.48
CA ARG A 7 -50.30 -63.39 -5.59
C ARG A 7 -49.41 -62.78 -4.48
N GLU A 8 -49.00 -61.54 -4.77
CA GLU A 8 -49.08 -60.27 -4.00
C GLU A 8 -49.95 -60.24 -2.70
N PRO A 9 -49.65 -59.32 -1.75
CA PRO A 9 -50.19 -57.95 -1.85
C PRO A 9 -49.19 -56.81 -1.62
N VAL A 10 -49.32 -55.82 -2.49
CA VAL A 10 -48.99 -54.41 -2.30
C VAL A 10 -49.80 -53.86 -1.13
N VAL A 11 -49.15 -53.28 -0.12
CA VAL A 11 -49.82 -52.45 0.89
C VAL A 11 -49.47 -51.00 0.62
N TRP A 12 -50.52 -50.26 0.25
CA TRP A 12 -50.57 -48.82 0.15
C TRP A 12 -50.46 -48.17 1.53
N GLY A 13 -49.57 -47.20 1.67
CA GLY A 13 -49.49 -46.30 2.81
C GLY A 13 -49.24 -44.87 2.33
N LEU A 14 -50.31 -44.11 2.13
CA LEU A 14 -50.26 -42.65 2.14
C LEU A 14 -49.73 -42.17 3.50
N TRP A 15 -48.93 -41.10 3.55
CA TRP A 15 -49.35 -39.77 4.04
C TRP A 15 -48.15 -38.86 4.35
N LEU A 16 -48.35 -37.59 3.99
CA LEU A 16 -47.73 -36.37 4.52
C LEU A 16 -46.35 -35.96 3.97
N SER A 17 -46.44 -35.33 2.80
CA SER A 17 -45.67 -34.15 2.43
C SER A 17 -45.50 -33.17 3.60
N LEU A 18 -44.27 -33.07 4.11
CA LEU A 18 -43.78 -31.87 4.80
C LEU A 18 -42.96 -31.10 3.78
N VAL A 19 -43.56 -30.04 3.26
CA VAL A 19 -42.86 -28.90 2.68
C VAL A 19 -42.39 -28.05 3.87
N PRO A 20 -41.09 -27.95 4.18
CA PRO A 20 -40.61 -26.86 4.99
C PRO A 20 -40.59 -25.64 4.07
N GLY A 21 -41.62 -24.82 4.23
CA GLY A 21 -41.74 -23.54 3.58
C GLY A 21 -40.54 -22.64 3.88
N ALA A 22 -40.39 -21.65 3.01
CA ALA A 22 -39.54 -20.50 3.17
C ALA A 22 -39.67 -19.89 4.58
N LEU A 23 -38.70 -20.16 5.44
CA LEU A 23 -38.40 -19.40 6.66
C LEU A 23 -36.89 -19.46 6.92
N GLY A 24 -36.26 -18.30 6.96
CA GLY A 24 -35.03 -18.13 7.73
C GLY A 24 -33.70 -18.23 6.99
N TRP A 25 -33.55 -17.47 5.90
CA TRP A 25 -32.25 -17.04 5.36
C TRP A 25 -31.51 -16.05 6.30
N GLU A 26 -31.91 -15.97 7.57
CA GLU A 26 -31.34 -15.07 8.60
C GLU A 26 -30.49 -15.78 9.67
N PHE A 27 -30.27 -17.11 9.60
CA PHE A 27 -29.51 -17.85 10.63
C PHE A 27 -28.07 -18.24 10.26
N ILE A 28 -27.45 -17.63 9.24
CA ILE A 28 -26.02 -17.84 8.91
C ILE A 28 -25.09 -16.84 9.64
N SER A 29 -25.66 -15.82 10.30
CA SER A 29 -24.89 -14.79 11.04
C SER A 29 -24.23 -15.26 12.36
N PRO A 30 -24.82 -16.13 13.21
CA PRO A 30 -24.23 -16.42 14.51
C PRO A 30 -22.98 -17.32 14.44
N PHE A 31 -22.92 -18.23 13.45
CA PHE A 31 -21.82 -19.16 13.31
C PHE A 31 -20.53 -18.51 12.78
N ARG A 32 -20.62 -17.41 12.01
CA ARG A 32 -19.44 -16.65 11.57
C ARG A 32 -18.77 -15.92 12.75
N SER A 33 -19.56 -15.43 13.70
CA SER A 33 -19.07 -14.77 14.92
C SER A 33 -18.37 -15.75 15.86
N MET A 34 -18.90 -16.97 16.00
CA MET A 34 -18.31 -17.99 16.87
C MET A 34 -17.02 -18.62 16.29
N TYR A 35 -16.90 -18.73 14.96
CA TYR A 35 -15.64 -19.12 14.31
C TYR A 35 -14.52 -18.06 14.43
N CYS A 36 -14.86 -16.81 14.73
CA CYS A 36 -13.86 -15.77 14.96
C CYS A 36 -13.17 -15.87 16.34
N GLN A 37 -13.75 -16.59 17.30
CA GLN A 37 -13.11 -16.84 18.60
C GLN A 37 -12.02 -17.92 18.53
N LEU A 38 -11.95 -18.69 17.43
CA LEU A 38 -10.98 -19.76 17.20
C LEU A 38 -9.96 -19.43 16.09
N SER A 39 -10.04 -18.25 15.47
CA SER A 39 -9.09 -17.83 14.43
C SER A 39 -8.49 -16.45 14.75
N ASP A 40 -7.17 -16.33 14.61
CA ASP A 40 -6.36 -15.11 14.82
C ASP A 40 -6.83 -13.84 14.06
N CYS A 41 -7.86 -13.94 13.22
CA CYS A 41 -8.30 -12.86 12.34
C CYS A 41 -9.11 -11.76 13.06
N CYS A 42 -9.79 -12.05 14.17
CA CYS A 42 -10.64 -11.06 14.85
C CYS A 42 -9.92 -10.22 15.94
N HIS A 43 -8.65 -10.49 16.26
CA HIS A 43 -8.00 -9.85 17.40
C HIS A 43 -7.42 -8.45 17.09
N CYS A 44 -7.15 -8.13 15.82
CA CYS A 44 -6.40 -6.92 15.44
C CYS A 44 -7.17 -5.90 14.60
N ASP A 45 -8.50 -5.97 14.54
CA ASP A 45 -9.32 -5.13 13.64
C ASP A 45 -8.89 -5.19 12.15
N TYR A 46 -8.27 -6.30 11.76
CA TYR A 46 -7.70 -6.50 10.43
C TYR A 46 -8.78 -6.97 9.46
N HIS A 47 -9.14 -6.10 8.51
CA HIS A 47 -10.22 -6.31 7.55
C HIS A 47 -9.72 -5.94 6.14
N PRO A 48 -8.88 -6.79 5.51
CA PRO A 48 -8.29 -6.46 4.23
C PRO A 48 -9.32 -6.44 3.10
N SER A 49 -9.25 -5.44 2.24
CA SER A 49 -10.05 -5.34 1.03
C SER A 49 -9.17 -4.92 -0.15
N ALA A 50 -8.68 -5.90 -0.91
CA ALA A 50 -7.90 -5.66 -2.13
C ALA A 50 -8.75 -4.93 -3.20
N ASP A 51 -10.03 -5.30 -3.32
CA ASP A 51 -10.93 -4.63 -4.28
C ASP A 51 -11.27 -3.19 -3.85
N GLY A 52 -11.40 -2.96 -2.53
CA GLY A 52 -11.54 -1.62 -1.98
C GLY A 52 -10.30 -0.75 -2.24
N LEU A 53 -9.11 -1.32 -2.07
CA LEU A 53 -7.86 -0.68 -2.43
C LEU A 53 -7.80 -0.35 -3.92
N GLU A 54 -8.18 -1.29 -4.80
CA GLU A 54 -8.16 -1.07 -6.24
C GLU A 54 -9.08 0.11 -6.64
N LEU A 55 -10.29 0.17 -6.08
CA LEU A 55 -11.23 1.26 -6.32
C LEU A 55 -10.70 2.62 -5.83
N ASP A 56 -10.14 2.65 -4.62
CA ASP A 56 -9.54 3.87 -4.05
C ASP A 56 -8.35 4.34 -4.90
N LEU A 57 -7.47 3.43 -5.34
CA LEU A 57 -6.35 3.74 -6.24
C LEU A 57 -6.85 4.29 -7.59
N CYS A 58 -7.88 3.71 -8.19
CA CYS A 58 -8.43 4.17 -9.47
C CYS A 58 -9.03 5.58 -9.40
N ARG A 59 -9.69 5.90 -8.29
CA ARG A 59 -10.45 7.16 -8.14
C ARG A 59 -9.60 8.30 -7.62
N LEU A 60 -8.64 8.00 -6.77
CA LEU A 60 -7.94 9.00 -5.96
C LEU A 60 -6.47 9.19 -6.35
N VAL A 61 -5.87 8.26 -7.09
CA VAL A 61 -4.44 8.30 -7.43
C VAL A 61 -4.24 8.60 -8.91
N TYR A 62 -3.69 9.77 -9.21
CA TYR A 62 -3.54 10.25 -10.58
C TYR A 62 -2.16 9.97 -11.15
N GLY A 63 -2.13 9.35 -12.34
CA GLY A 63 -0.91 9.21 -13.14
C GLY A 63 0.11 8.21 -12.61
N GLN A 64 -0.27 7.30 -11.71
CA GLN A 64 0.58 6.26 -11.14
C GLN A 64 0.11 4.85 -11.53
N HIS A 65 0.18 4.53 -12.83
CA HIS A 65 -0.31 3.24 -13.34
C HIS A 65 0.47 2.04 -12.77
N LEU A 66 1.79 2.18 -12.63
CA LEU A 66 2.66 1.14 -12.06
C LEU A 66 2.34 0.82 -10.59
N VAL A 67 1.90 1.81 -9.83
CA VAL A 67 1.51 1.63 -8.42
C VAL A 67 0.28 0.74 -8.33
N LYS A 68 -0.72 0.99 -9.19
CA LYS A 68 -1.95 0.20 -9.24
C LYS A 68 -1.64 -1.27 -9.59
N GLU A 69 -0.88 -1.48 -10.66
CA GLU A 69 -0.51 -2.81 -11.15
C GLU A 69 0.28 -3.59 -10.09
N THR A 70 1.25 -2.95 -9.43
CA THR A 70 2.12 -3.65 -8.48
C THR A 70 1.43 -3.91 -7.14
N LEU A 71 0.68 -2.95 -6.59
CA LEU A 71 0.15 -3.05 -5.23
C LEU A 71 -1.07 -3.96 -5.12
N VAL A 72 -2.02 -3.91 -6.06
CA VAL A 72 -3.28 -4.64 -5.92
C VAL A 72 -3.02 -6.14 -5.85
N ASP A 73 -2.23 -6.68 -6.78
CA ASP A 73 -1.91 -8.10 -6.82
C ASP A 73 -1.06 -8.52 -5.62
N THR A 74 -0.06 -7.72 -5.25
CA THR A 74 0.79 -8.01 -4.08
C THR A 74 -0.01 -8.08 -2.78
N ILE A 75 -0.97 -7.17 -2.58
CA ILE A 75 -1.80 -7.14 -1.38
C ILE A 75 -2.82 -8.28 -1.40
N ARG A 76 -3.42 -8.59 -2.55
CA ARG A 76 -4.31 -9.75 -2.70
C ARG A 76 -3.58 -11.04 -2.32
N ASP A 77 -2.42 -11.30 -2.92
CA ASP A 77 -1.59 -12.47 -2.63
C ASP A 77 -1.20 -12.56 -1.15
N PHE A 78 -0.79 -11.45 -0.55
CA PHE A 78 -0.36 -11.43 0.85
C PHE A 78 -1.51 -11.62 1.85
N THR A 79 -2.68 -11.08 1.54
CA THR A 79 -3.86 -11.15 2.42
C THR A 79 -4.53 -12.52 2.36
N GLU A 80 -4.55 -13.15 1.17
CA GLU A 80 -5.13 -14.47 0.95
C GLU A 80 -4.21 -15.61 1.39
N ASN A 81 -2.89 -15.38 1.47
CA ASN A 81 -1.95 -16.38 1.94
C ASN A 81 -2.05 -16.60 3.47
N PRO A 82 -2.49 -17.79 3.94
CA PRO A 82 -2.66 -18.05 5.38
C PRO A 82 -1.32 -18.23 6.11
N SER A 83 -0.25 -18.58 5.39
CA SER A 83 1.07 -18.91 5.95
C SER A 83 2.21 -18.29 5.11
N PRO A 84 2.39 -16.95 5.16
CA PRO A 84 3.52 -16.29 4.52
C PRO A 84 4.86 -16.77 5.10
N ARG A 85 5.93 -16.72 4.28
CA ARG A 85 7.30 -17.17 4.63
C ARG A 85 8.14 -16.10 5.34
N LYS A 86 7.87 -14.82 5.06
CA LYS A 86 8.33 -13.60 5.75
C LYS A 86 7.21 -12.57 5.78
N PRO A 87 7.32 -11.52 6.61
CA PRO A 87 6.49 -10.33 6.45
C PRO A 87 6.62 -9.72 5.06
N LEU A 88 5.57 -9.03 4.62
CA LEU A 88 5.59 -8.28 3.37
C LEU A 88 6.40 -7.00 3.53
N VAL A 89 7.38 -6.79 2.67
CA VAL A 89 8.20 -5.57 2.67
C VAL A 89 7.99 -4.81 1.36
N LEU A 90 7.34 -3.66 1.45
CA LEU A 90 7.09 -2.75 0.34
C LEU A 90 8.01 -1.55 0.41
N SER A 91 8.56 -1.13 -0.73
CA SER A 91 9.46 0.02 -0.79
C SER A 91 9.01 1.02 -1.86
N PHE A 92 8.52 2.18 -1.42
CA PHE A 92 7.92 3.23 -2.24
C PHE A 92 8.97 4.28 -2.56
N HIS A 93 9.20 4.51 -3.86
CA HIS A 93 10.28 5.38 -4.34
C HIS A 93 9.80 6.36 -5.38
N GLY A 94 10.35 7.57 -5.39
CA GLY A 94 10.06 8.57 -6.41
C GLY A 94 10.14 9.98 -5.88
N TRP A 95 9.83 10.96 -6.74
CA TRP A 95 9.96 12.37 -6.39
C TRP A 95 9.00 12.83 -5.29
N SER A 96 9.27 13.99 -4.68
CA SER A 96 8.38 14.59 -3.69
C SER A 96 7.02 14.97 -4.30
N GLY A 97 5.94 14.71 -3.57
CA GLY A 97 4.58 15.12 -3.94
C GLY A 97 3.90 14.27 -5.02
N THR A 98 4.46 13.11 -5.37
CA THR A 98 3.89 12.17 -6.36
C THR A 98 2.83 11.22 -5.79
N GLY A 99 2.62 11.23 -4.46
CA GLY A 99 1.56 10.48 -3.80
C GLY A 99 1.99 9.32 -2.89
N LYS A 100 3.29 9.13 -2.61
CA LYS A 100 3.78 8.00 -1.79
C LYS A 100 3.05 7.84 -0.45
N SER A 101 3.12 8.84 0.44
CA SER A 101 2.46 8.79 1.74
C SER A 101 0.93 8.76 1.63
N TYR A 102 0.37 9.35 0.56
CA TYR A 102 -1.07 9.29 0.28
C TYR A 102 -1.52 7.86 -0.05
N VAL A 103 -0.82 7.18 -0.94
CA VAL A 103 -1.05 5.77 -1.27
C VAL A 103 -0.84 4.88 -0.05
N THR A 104 0.18 5.14 0.78
CA THR A 104 0.35 4.43 2.05
C THR A 104 -0.90 4.56 2.93
N SER A 105 -1.48 5.74 3.05
CA SER A 105 -2.70 5.94 3.84
C SER A 105 -3.91 5.18 3.28
N LEU A 106 -4.07 5.11 1.96
CA LEU A 106 -5.12 4.33 1.29
C LEU A 106 -4.92 2.82 1.51
N LEU A 107 -3.67 2.35 1.37
CA LEU A 107 -3.30 0.98 1.64
C LEU A 107 -3.66 0.59 3.08
N VAL A 108 -3.22 1.37 4.06
CA VAL A 108 -3.51 1.10 5.47
C VAL A 108 -5.01 1.10 5.75
N LYS A 109 -5.76 2.07 5.20
CA LYS A 109 -7.22 2.13 5.32
C LYS A 109 -7.91 0.89 4.71
N SER A 110 -7.32 0.29 3.67
CA SER A 110 -7.83 -0.95 3.09
C SER A 110 -7.53 -2.19 3.93
N LEU A 111 -6.64 -2.10 4.93
CA LEU A 111 -6.23 -3.20 5.80
C LEU A 111 -6.85 -3.12 7.21
N HIS A 112 -6.99 -1.91 7.74
CA HIS A 112 -7.46 -1.63 9.10
C HIS A 112 -8.59 -0.60 9.05
N ARG A 113 -9.68 -0.84 9.80
CA ARG A 113 -10.88 0.02 9.76
C ARG A 113 -10.58 1.46 10.12
N ASP A 114 -9.76 1.67 11.14
CA ASP A 114 -9.35 3.00 11.62
C ASP A 114 -8.18 3.60 10.81
N GLY A 115 -7.71 2.90 9.78
CA GLY A 115 -6.61 3.33 8.92
C GLY A 115 -5.37 3.70 9.74
N MET A 116 -4.80 4.89 9.47
CA MET A 116 -3.62 5.40 10.18
C MET A 116 -3.82 5.64 11.68
N LYS A 117 -5.07 5.65 12.18
CA LYS A 117 -5.39 5.81 13.60
C LYS A 117 -5.46 4.48 14.36
N SER A 118 -5.36 3.35 13.65
CA SER A 118 -5.36 2.02 14.27
C SER A 118 -4.16 1.86 15.20
N ARG A 119 -4.39 1.23 16.35
CA ARG A 119 -3.33 0.90 17.33
C ARG A 119 -2.27 -0.05 16.77
N TYR A 120 -2.57 -0.75 15.69
CA TYR A 120 -1.69 -1.74 15.04
C TYR A 120 -0.94 -1.17 13.83
N VAL A 121 -1.04 0.14 13.61
CA VAL A 121 -0.34 0.86 12.55
C VAL A 121 0.64 1.84 13.21
N HIS A 122 1.92 1.70 12.87
CA HIS A 122 2.99 2.47 13.49
C HIS A 122 3.77 3.22 12.42
N GLN A 123 3.79 4.55 12.50
CA GLN A 123 4.54 5.39 11.59
C GLN A 123 5.77 5.99 12.29
N PHE A 124 6.93 5.79 11.68
CA PHE A 124 8.19 6.37 12.09
C PHE A 124 8.67 7.36 11.03
N VAL A 125 9.02 8.55 11.49
CA VAL A 125 9.65 9.61 10.68
C VAL A 125 11.02 9.88 11.31
N PRO A 126 12.15 9.54 10.66
CA PRO A 126 13.48 9.65 11.23
C PRO A 126 13.83 11.05 11.74
N THR A 127 13.44 12.08 11.00
CA THR A 127 13.70 13.49 11.36
C THR A 127 12.96 13.94 12.62
N LEU A 128 11.86 13.27 12.97
CA LEU A 128 11.07 13.56 14.17
C LEU A 128 11.42 12.65 15.35
N HIS A 129 11.52 11.34 15.10
CA HIS A 129 11.67 10.33 16.14
C HIS A 129 13.13 10.04 16.49
N PHE A 130 14.04 10.23 15.53
CA PHE A 130 15.47 9.92 15.69
C PHE A 130 16.38 11.11 15.32
N PRO A 131 16.16 12.32 15.88
CA PRO A 131 16.82 13.54 15.42
C PRO A 131 18.32 13.61 15.75
N HIS A 132 18.77 12.94 16.81
CA HIS A 132 20.12 13.08 17.33
C HIS A 132 20.97 11.82 17.12
N ALA A 133 21.99 11.92 16.27
CA ALA A 133 22.93 10.82 16.02
C ALA A 133 23.66 10.33 17.28
N SER A 134 23.84 11.18 18.29
CA SER A 134 24.47 10.81 19.58
C SER A 134 23.68 9.75 20.37
N HIS A 135 22.35 9.68 20.18
CA HIS A 135 21.48 8.74 20.89
C HIS A 135 21.16 7.48 20.08
N ILE A 136 21.91 7.23 19.00
CA ILE A 136 21.63 6.15 18.05
C ILE A 136 21.46 4.79 18.72
N GLN A 137 22.26 4.45 19.74
CA GLN A 137 22.16 3.16 20.43
C GLN A 137 20.84 3.02 21.20
N VAL A 138 20.42 4.08 21.89
CA VAL A 138 19.13 4.11 22.60
C VAL A 138 17.98 3.94 21.60
N TYR A 139 18.03 4.68 20.48
CA TYR A 139 17.02 4.58 19.43
C TYR A 139 16.94 3.18 18.80
N LYS A 140 18.07 2.50 18.61
CA LYS A 140 18.07 1.11 18.13
C LYS A 140 17.35 0.19 19.11
N ASP A 141 17.63 0.31 20.40
CA ASP A 141 17.06 -0.55 21.42
C ASP A 141 15.57 -0.27 21.64
N ASP A 142 15.17 0.99 21.63
CA ASP A 142 13.76 1.40 21.68
C ASP A 142 12.99 0.87 20.47
N LEU A 143 13.54 1.02 19.26
CA LEU A 143 12.90 0.56 18.02
C LEU A 143 12.72 -0.97 18.01
N LYS A 144 13.75 -1.72 18.40
CA LYS A 144 13.66 -3.19 18.51
C LYS A 144 12.60 -3.62 19.52
N ARG A 145 12.56 -2.99 20.70
CA ARG A 145 11.56 -3.28 21.73
C ARG A 145 10.16 -2.93 21.26
N TRP A 146 9.98 -1.80 20.57
CA TRP A 146 8.70 -1.37 20.04
C TRP A 146 8.16 -2.36 19.00
N ILE A 147 8.97 -2.74 18.01
CA ILE A 147 8.57 -3.69 16.96
C ILE A 147 8.23 -5.04 17.60
N THR A 148 9.10 -5.53 18.49
CA THR A 148 8.89 -6.80 19.18
C THR A 148 7.59 -6.81 19.98
N GLY A 149 7.35 -5.78 20.80
CA GLY A 149 6.15 -5.69 21.62
C GLY A 149 4.86 -5.66 20.81
N ASN A 150 4.81 -4.85 19.75
CA ASN A 150 3.61 -4.74 18.91
C ASN A 150 3.39 -5.99 18.03
N LEU A 151 4.44 -6.69 17.62
CA LEU A 151 4.32 -7.98 16.95
C LEU A 151 3.85 -9.09 17.89
N SER A 152 4.25 -9.04 19.17
CA SER A 152 3.73 -9.95 20.20
C SER A 152 2.26 -9.69 20.53
N GLU A 153 1.79 -8.45 20.42
CA GLU A 153 0.37 -8.11 20.58
C GLU A 153 -0.45 -8.47 19.34
N CYS A 154 0.07 -8.16 18.15
CA CYS A 154 -0.60 -8.46 16.89
C CYS A 154 0.40 -8.80 15.77
N GLY A 155 0.28 -10.01 15.22
CA GLY A 155 1.10 -10.45 14.08
C GLY A 155 0.76 -9.76 12.75
N ARG A 156 -0.34 -9.00 12.67
CA ARG A 156 -0.82 -8.24 11.48
C ARG A 156 -0.54 -6.74 11.58
N SER A 157 0.39 -6.34 12.46
CA SER A 157 0.81 -4.95 12.60
C SER A 157 1.51 -4.43 11.34
N VAL A 158 1.32 -3.14 11.06
CA VAL A 158 1.90 -2.43 9.92
C VAL A 158 2.91 -1.41 10.43
N PHE A 159 4.15 -1.48 9.95
CA PHE A 159 5.22 -0.54 10.28
C PHE A 159 5.59 0.30 9.07
N ILE A 160 5.42 1.61 9.18
CA ILE A 160 5.68 2.58 8.11
C ILE A 160 6.91 3.38 8.49
N PHE A 161 7.94 3.36 7.66
CA PHE A 161 9.12 4.21 7.82
C PHE A 161 9.11 5.26 6.71
N ASP A 162 8.69 6.46 7.05
CA ASP A 162 8.70 7.60 6.14
C ASP A 162 10.10 8.23 6.09
N GLU A 163 10.42 8.94 5.02
CA GLU A 163 11.74 9.53 4.77
C GLU A 163 12.90 8.54 5.00
N MET A 164 12.76 7.31 4.55
CA MET A 164 13.73 6.23 4.76
C MET A 164 15.14 6.57 4.25
N ASP A 165 15.24 7.44 3.24
CA ASP A 165 16.51 7.98 2.73
C ASP A 165 17.29 8.80 3.76
N LYS A 166 16.62 9.31 4.80
CA LYS A 166 17.23 10.05 5.91
C LYS A 166 17.45 9.20 7.16
N MET A 167 17.09 7.92 7.11
CA MET A 167 17.25 7.02 8.26
C MET A 167 18.73 6.67 8.46
N HIS A 168 19.20 6.77 9.70
CA HIS A 168 20.58 6.44 10.04
C HIS A 168 20.85 4.94 9.79
N PRO A 169 21.96 4.54 9.12
CA PRO A 169 22.24 3.13 8.79
C PRO A 169 22.16 2.19 9.99
N GLY A 170 22.67 2.62 11.14
CA GLY A 170 22.56 1.84 12.36
C GLY A 170 21.13 1.46 12.81
N LEU A 171 20.10 2.26 12.48
CA LEU A 171 18.70 1.91 12.73
C LEU A 171 18.17 0.95 11.67
N ILE A 172 18.67 1.05 10.44
CA ILE A 172 18.37 0.10 9.35
C ILE A 172 18.86 -1.30 9.77
N ASP A 173 20.06 -1.41 10.33
CA ASP A 173 20.58 -2.66 10.87
C ASP A 173 19.72 -3.22 12.01
N ALA A 174 19.07 -2.34 12.77
CA ALA A 174 18.22 -2.74 13.90
C ALA A 174 16.87 -3.32 13.44
N ILE A 175 16.34 -2.87 12.30
CA ILE A 175 15.08 -3.38 11.73
C ILE A 175 15.28 -4.63 10.86
N LYS A 176 16.46 -4.77 10.25
CA LYS A 176 16.81 -5.83 9.30
C LYS A 176 16.40 -7.24 9.76
N PRO A 177 16.63 -7.66 11.03
CA PRO A 177 16.24 -9.00 11.48
C PRO A 177 14.74 -9.28 11.39
N PHE A 178 13.87 -8.26 11.43
CA PHE A 178 12.43 -8.43 11.37
C PHE A 178 11.89 -8.57 9.94
N LEU A 179 12.70 -8.32 8.92
CA LEU A 179 12.28 -8.33 7.51
C LEU A 179 12.45 -9.72 6.85
N GLY A 180 13.35 -10.55 7.40
CA GLY A 180 13.68 -11.86 6.85
C GLY A 180 12.88 -13.02 7.44
N ASN A 181 13.12 -14.22 6.92
CA ASN A 181 12.51 -15.47 7.40
C ASN A 181 13.16 -15.99 8.70
N SER A 182 14.31 -15.44 9.10
CA SER A 182 15.14 -15.96 10.19
C SER A 182 14.66 -15.57 11.58
N HIS A 183 13.78 -14.57 11.68
CA HIS A 183 13.22 -14.20 12.97
C HIS A 183 12.32 -15.33 13.48
N VAL A 184 12.41 -15.66 14.77
CA VAL A 184 11.46 -16.57 15.41
C VAL A 184 10.89 -15.83 16.60
N MET A 185 9.60 -15.51 16.52
CA MET A 185 8.84 -14.99 17.65
C MET A 185 7.99 -16.11 18.23
N PHE A 186 7.99 -16.22 19.55
CA PHE A 186 7.08 -17.12 20.26
C PHE A 186 5.71 -16.43 20.41
N GLY A 187 4.62 -17.15 20.19
CA GLY A 187 3.25 -16.70 20.49
C GLY A 187 2.47 -16.04 19.35
N THR A 188 3.11 -15.35 18.40
CA THR A 188 2.43 -14.74 17.25
C THR A 188 3.14 -15.01 15.92
N ASN A 189 2.37 -15.07 14.83
CA ASN A 189 2.93 -15.21 13.50
C ASN A 189 3.38 -13.86 12.93
N TYR A 190 4.60 -13.44 13.27
CA TYR A 190 5.20 -12.18 12.77
C TYR A 190 5.28 -12.10 11.24
N ARG A 191 5.28 -13.25 10.54
CA ARG A 191 5.34 -13.30 9.06
C ARG A 191 4.11 -12.69 8.40
N LYS A 192 3.06 -12.43 9.18
CA LYS A 192 1.85 -11.75 8.74
C LYS A 192 1.94 -10.22 8.84
N ALA A 193 3.05 -9.68 9.32
CA ALA A 193 3.27 -8.24 9.44
C ALA A 193 3.62 -7.60 8.09
N MET A 194 3.49 -6.28 8.02
CA MET A 194 3.82 -5.51 6.82
C MET A 194 4.77 -4.37 7.18
N PHE A 195 5.83 -4.22 6.40
CA PHE A 195 6.77 -3.11 6.48
C PHE A 195 6.66 -2.29 5.20
N ILE A 196 6.47 -0.98 5.35
CA ILE A 196 6.35 -0.04 4.25
C ILE A 196 7.43 1.02 4.40
N PHE A 197 8.36 1.05 3.46
CA PHE A 197 9.40 2.08 3.39
C PHE A 197 8.98 3.14 2.39
N VAL A 198 9.01 4.41 2.79
CA VAL A 198 8.71 5.54 1.90
C VAL A 198 9.97 6.38 1.77
N SER A 199 10.44 6.56 0.54
CA SER A 199 11.70 7.26 0.26
C SER A 199 11.63 8.13 -0.99
N ASN A 200 12.40 9.22 -0.98
CA ASN A 200 12.66 10.03 -2.17
C ASN A 200 13.87 9.56 -2.98
N ALA A 201 14.67 8.63 -2.46
CA ALA A 201 15.82 8.10 -3.17
C ALA A 201 15.39 7.34 -4.43
N GLY A 202 16.18 7.47 -5.50
CA GLY A 202 15.84 7.01 -6.85
C GLY A 202 14.96 8.00 -7.63
N GLY A 203 14.49 9.09 -7.01
CA GLY A 203 13.58 10.05 -7.65
C GLY A 203 14.17 10.74 -8.89
N ASP A 204 15.44 11.14 -8.85
CA ASP A 204 16.12 11.77 -10.00
C ASP A 204 16.21 10.82 -11.19
N GLN A 205 16.55 9.56 -10.92
CA GLN A 205 16.70 8.50 -11.91
C GLN A 205 15.36 8.17 -12.58
N ILE A 206 14.29 8.07 -11.78
CA ILE A 206 12.93 7.88 -12.28
C ILE A 206 12.54 9.06 -13.19
N ASN A 207 12.83 10.30 -12.76
CA ASN A 207 12.52 11.49 -13.53
C ASN A 207 13.29 11.53 -14.86
N GLN A 208 14.57 11.18 -14.84
CA GLN A 208 15.39 11.08 -16.05
C GLN A 208 14.87 10.01 -17.01
N LEU A 209 14.51 8.82 -16.52
CA LEU A 209 13.92 7.77 -17.34
C LEU A 209 12.65 8.26 -18.04
N VAL A 210 11.76 8.90 -17.28
CA VAL A 210 10.48 9.40 -17.82
C VAL A 210 10.73 10.51 -18.85
N LEU A 211 11.75 11.36 -18.63
CA LEU A 211 12.14 12.37 -19.58
C LEU A 211 12.74 11.76 -20.87
N ASP A 212 13.52 10.68 -20.76
CA ASP A 212 14.07 9.99 -21.92
C ASP A 212 12.97 9.32 -22.75
N PHE A 213 11.97 8.70 -22.12
CA PHE A 213 10.79 8.18 -22.82
C PHE A 213 10.08 9.29 -23.61
N TRP A 214 9.94 10.47 -23.01
CA TRP A 214 9.34 11.61 -23.68
C TRP A 214 10.19 12.10 -24.87
N LYS A 215 11.53 12.15 -24.73
CA LYS A 215 12.45 12.49 -25.84
C LYS A 215 12.35 11.49 -26.99
N ASP A 216 12.15 10.22 -26.66
CA ASP A 216 11.94 9.12 -27.61
C ASP A 216 10.52 9.11 -28.21
N ARG A 217 9.69 10.11 -27.91
CA ARG A 217 8.29 10.23 -28.36
C ARG A 217 7.41 9.05 -27.92
N LYS A 218 7.73 8.43 -26.78
CA LYS A 218 6.91 7.39 -26.14
C LYS A 218 6.01 8.02 -25.09
N ASP A 219 4.87 7.38 -24.85
CA ASP A 219 4.01 7.81 -23.76
C ASP A 219 4.57 7.38 -22.42
N ARG A 220 4.25 8.15 -21.38
CA ARG A 220 4.63 7.83 -20.00
C ARG A 220 3.91 6.56 -19.54
N GLU A 221 2.67 6.42 -19.97
CA GLU A 221 1.80 5.30 -19.68
C GLU A 221 2.35 3.97 -20.27
N ASP A 222 3.28 4.03 -21.23
CA ASP A 222 3.97 2.84 -21.78
C ASP A 222 5.14 2.36 -20.92
N ILE A 223 5.59 3.15 -19.93
CA ILE A 223 6.70 2.78 -19.04
C ILE A 223 6.27 1.56 -18.23
N LYS A 224 7.09 0.50 -18.26
CA LYS A 224 6.89 -0.73 -17.48
C LYS A 224 7.83 -0.78 -16.27
N LEU A 225 7.51 -1.66 -15.32
CA LEU A 225 8.35 -1.86 -14.13
C LEU A 225 9.78 -2.29 -14.49
N ALA A 226 9.93 -3.18 -15.48
CA ALA A 226 11.23 -3.67 -15.95
C ALA A 226 12.16 -2.55 -16.49
N ASP A 227 11.58 -1.52 -17.13
CA ASP A 227 12.36 -0.38 -17.62
C ASP A 227 13.00 0.38 -16.44
N LEU A 228 12.26 0.51 -15.35
CA LEU A 228 12.71 1.19 -14.14
C LEU A 228 13.70 0.34 -13.35
N GLU A 229 13.49 -0.95 -13.22
CA GLU A 229 14.41 -1.86 -12.53
C GLU A 229 15.80 -1.84 -13.17
N SER A 230 15.87 -1.83 -14.51
CA SER A 230 17.15 -1.78 -15.23
C SER A 230 17.93 -0.47 -14.99
N LYS A 231 17.25 0.68 -14.97
CA LYS A 231 17.89 1.98 -14.72
C LYS A 231 18.14 2.25 -13.23
N LEU A 232 17.23 1.83 -12.37
CA LEU A 232 17.36 1.98 -10.93
C LEU A 232 18.49 1.10 -10.43
N SER A 233 18.56 -0.18 -10.77
CA SER A 233 19.71 -1.02 -10.41
C SER A 233 21.04 -0.36 -10.81
N ALA A 234 21.20 0.04 -12.07
CA ALA A 234 22.43 0.66 -12.55
C ALA A 234 22.81 1.98 -11.83
N ALA A 235 21.84 2.83 -11.48
CA ALA A 235 22.10 4.13 -10.87
C ALA A 235 22.15 4.10 -9.33
N VAL A 236 21.42 3.17 -8.72
CA VAL A 236 21.32 2.97 -7.28
C VAL A 236 22.53 2.20 -6.76
N PHE A 237 22.98 1.15 -7.46
CA PHE A 237 24.22 0.46 -7.11
C PHE A 237 25.47 1.34 -7.27
N ASN A 238 25.38 2.41 -8.07
CA ASN A 238 26.50 3.33 -8.32
C ASN A 238 26.44 4.64 -7.51
N SER A 239 25.33 4.98 -6.84
CA SER A 239 25.22 6.24 -6.09
C SER A 239 25.48 6.03 -4.59
N GLN A 240 26.64 6.51 -4.12
CA GLN A 240 27.06 6.46 -2.72
C GLN A 240 26.16 7.26 -1.74
N SER A 241 25.11 7.93 -2.20
CA SER A 241 24.45 9.02 -1.47
C SER A 241 23.18 8.65 -0.70
N SER A 242 22.72 7.40 -0.72
CA SER A 242 21.53 7.00 0.05
C SER A 242 21.79 5.74 0.87
N GLY A 243 21.93 5.91 2.19
CA GLY A 243 22.26 4.83 3.14
C GLY A 243 21.25 3.68 3.14
N PHE A 244 20.01 3.93 2.72
CA PHE A 244 19.01 2.89 2.51
C PHE A 244 19.37 1.93 1.37
N TRP A 245 19.83 2.46 0.23
CA TRP A 245 20.11 1.64 -0.94
C TRP A 245 21.46 0.95 -0.92
N ASN A 246 22.39 1.48 -0.13
CA ASN A 246 23.66 0.82 0.21
C ASN A 246 23.54 -0.12 1.42
N SER A 247 22.35 -0.26 2.02
CA SER A 247 22.14 -1.17 3.14
C SER A 247 21.96 -2.60 2.63
N ASP A 248 22.43 -3.55 3.43
CA ASP A 248 22.26 -4.98 3.17
C ASP A 248 20.80 -5.41 2.97
N ILE A 249 19.80 -4.57 3.29
CA ILE A 249 18.39 -4.86 3.04
C ILE A 249 18.12 -5.16 1.56
N ILE A 250 18.84 -4.47 0.66
CA ILE A 250 18.68 -4.64 -0.79
C ILE A 250 19.58 -5.77 -1.30
N ASN A 251 20.80 -5.88 -0.75
CA ASN A 251 21.73 -6.95 -1.09
C ASN A 251 21.23 -8.34 -0.64
N GLU A 252 20.42 -8.40 0.41
CA GLU A 252 19.80 -9.62 0.95
C GLU A 252 18.37 -9.85 0.45
N GLU A 253 17.91 -9.09 -0.55
CA GLU A 253 16.57 -9.24 -1.16
C GLU A 253 15.42 -9.24 -0.13
N LEU A 254 15.56 -8.42 0.93
CA LEU A 254 14.55 -8.34 1.99
C LEU A 254 13.30 -7.61 1.53
N VAL A 255 13.43 -6.69 0.56
CA VAL A 255 12.31 -6.00 -0.09
C VAL A 255 11.62 -6.92 -1.09
N ASP A 256 10.30 -7.10 -0.95
CA ASP A 256 9.51 -7.94 -1.87
C ASP A 256 9.11 -7.21 -3.13
N ARG A 257 8.74 -5.93 -3.01
CA ARG A 257 8.28 -5.11 -4.13
C ARG A 257 8.79 -3.69 -4.02
N PHE A 258 9.47 -3.26 -5.09
CA PHE A 258 9.77 -1.86 -5.33
C PHE A 258 8.60 -1.22 -6.08
N VAL A 259 8.05 -0.15 -5.52
CA VAL A 259 6.87 0.53 -6.05
C VAL A 259 7.28 1.94 -6.49
N PRO A 260 7.51 2.15 -7.80
CA PRO A 260 7.97 3.44 -8.31
C PRO A 260 6.83 4.43 -8.50
N PHE A 261 7.09 5.69 -8.14
CA PHE A 261 6.20 6.83 -8.29
C PHE A 261 6.80 7.80 -9.29
N LEU A 262 6.12 7.90 -10.43
CA LEU A 262 6.57 8.67 -11.57
C LEU A 262 6.17 10.16 -11.42
N PRO A 263 6.92 11.14 -11.98
CA PRO A 263 6.66 12.57 -11.82
C PRO A 263 5.35 13.02 -12.48
N LEU A 264 4.61 13.96 -11.89
CA LEU A 264 3.25 14.27 -12.37
C LEU A 264 3.24 15.23 -13.56
N LYS A 265 2.52 14.86 -14.65
CA LYS A 265 2.20 15.77 -15.78
C LYS A 265 1.24 16.86 -15.32
N ARG A 266 1.17 17.97 -16.08
CA ARG A 266 0.21 19.07 -15.86
C ARG A 266 -1.24 18.59 -15.68
N LYS A 267 -1.69 17.64 -16.52
CA LYS A 267 -3.03 17.04 -16.42
C LYS A 267 -3.30 16.40 -15.05
N HIS A 268 -2.31 15.73 -14.45
CA HIS A 268 -2.47 15.09 -13.14
C HIS A 268 -2.55 16.14 -12.01
N VAL A 269 -1.80 17.24 -12.13
CA VAL A 269 -1.90 18.36 -11.18
C VAL A 269 -3.30 18.98 -11.25
N GLY A 270 -3.86 19.15 -12.45
CA GLY A 270 -5.24 19.60 -12.63
C GLY A 270 -6.25 18.72 -11.90
N GLU A 271 -6.11 17.39 -11.96
CA GLU A 271 -6.97 16.47 -11.19
C GLU A 271 -6.77 16.62 -9.68
N CYS A 272 -5.54 16.85 -9.20
CA CYS A 272 -5.32 17.17 -7.79
C CYS A 272 -6.02 18.46 -7.36
N VAL A 273 -5.98 19.52 -8.17
CA VAL A 273 -6.69 20.79 -7.87
C VAL A 273 -8.20 20.55 -7.83
N ARG A 274 -8.74 19.82 -8.81
CA ARG A 274 -10.16 19.44 -8.84
C ARG A 274 -10.56 18.66 -7.58
N SER A 275 -9.76 17.68 -7.17
CA SER A 275 -10.01 16.88 -5.98
C SER A 275 -9.98 17.72 -4.71
N GLU A 276 -9.01 18.63 -4.59
CA GLU A 276 -8.90 19.57 -3.47
C GLU A 276 -10.12 20.52 -3.39
N LEU A 277 -10.56 21.09 -4.51
CA LEU A 277 -11.76 21.93 -4.58
C LEU A 277 -13.02 21.17 -4.09
N LEU A 278 -13.20 19.94 -4.56
CA LEU A 278 -14.31 19.08 -4.13
C LEU A 278 -14.22 18.75 -2.64
N SER A 279 -13.02 18.50 -2.11
CA SER A 279 -12.83 18.22 -0.68
C SER A 279 -13.22 19.41 0.22
N ARG A 280 -13.18 20.63 -0.33
CA ARG A 280 -13.61 21.88 0.33
C ARG A 280 -15.08 22.22 0.10
N GLY A 281 -15.82 21.39 -0.62
CA GLY A 281 -17.23 21.61 -0.93
C GLY A 281 -17.48 22.72 -1.97
N LEU A 282 -16.46 23.11 -2.74
CA LEU A 282 -16.58 24.13 -3.77
C LEU A 282 -17.10 23.53 -5.09
N SER A 283 -18.08 24.20 -5.70
CA SER A 283 -18.70 23.75 -6.95
C SER A 283 -17.77 23.95 -8.16
N LEU A 284 -17.60 22.90 -8.96
CA LEU A 284 -16.76 22.90 -10.17
C LEU A 284 -17.24 23.86 -11.27
N GLY A 285 -18.47 24.36 -11.18
CA GLY A 285 -19.09 25.24 -12.19
C GLY A 285 -18.44 26.62 -12.35
N LEU A 286 -17.57 27.03 -11.42
CA LEU A 286 -16.76 28.27 -11.48
C LEU A 286 -15.25 27.98 -11.54
N GLY A 287 -14.85 26.71 -11.61
CA GLY A 287 -13.49 26.27 -11.29
C GLY A 287 -12.56 26.01 -12.47
N GLY A 288 -13.03 26.10 -13.72
CA GLY A 288 -12.20 25.83 -14.91
C GLY A 288 -10.99 26.77 -14.98
N ASP A 289 -11.26 28.07 -14.97
CA ASP A 289 -10.23 29.12 -15.02
C ASP A 289 -9.32 29.05 -13.79
N LEU A 290 -9.90 28.84 -12.60
CA LEU A 290 -9.14 28.69 -11.35
C LEU A 290 -8.19 27.47 -11.37
N ILE A 291 -8.63 26.33 -11.91
CA ILE A 291 -7.79 25.15 -12.05
C ILE A 291 -6.61 25.47 -12.96
N GLU A 292 -6.84 26.11 -14.10
CA GLU A 292 -5.76 26.48 -15.02
C GLU A 292 -4.79 27.51 -14.40
N GLU A 293 -5.30 28.51 -13.67
CA GLU A 293 -4.46 29.48 -12.96
C GLU A 293 -3.54 28.81 -11.94
N VAL A 294 -4.10 27.93 -11.09
CA VAL A 294 -3.31 27.19 -10.10
C VAL A 294 -2.29 26.28 -10.78
N VAL A 295 -2.68 25.55 -11.83
CA VAL A 295 -1.77 24.69 -12.61
C VAL A 295 -0.68 25.53 -13.28
N ASN A 296 -0.98 26.72 -13.79
CA ASN A 296 0.00 27.63 -14.40
C ASN A 296 0.98 28.22 -13.37
N ALA A 297 0.55 28.41 -12.13
CA ALA A 297 1.33 28.96 -11.04
C ALA A 297 2.32 27.96 -10.40
N MET A 298 2.24 26.68 -10.78
CA MET A 298 3.12 25.62 -10.29
C MET A 298 4.48 25.62 -11.02
N SER A 299 5.49 25.05 -10.38
CA SER A 299 6.83 24.92 -10.97
C SER A 299 7.00 23.59 -11.70
N TYR A 300 7.60 23.63 -12.89
CA TYR A 300 7.72 22.46 -13.77
C TYR A 300 9.16 22.21 -14.23
N PHE A 301 9.45 20.99 -14.67
CA PHE A 301 10.71 20.59 -15.29
C PHE A 301 10.48 19.73 -16.55
N PRO A 302 11.40 19.76 -17.53
CA PRO A 302 12.47 20.76 -17.68
C PRO A 302 11.88 22.16 -17.92
N GLU A 303 12.64 23.22 -17.62
CA GLU A 303 12.16 24.62 -17.67
C GLU A 303 11.63 25.04 -19.04
N GLU A 304 12.25 24.53 -20.11
CA GLU A 304 11.92 24.84 -21.50
C GLU A 304 10.53 24.37 -21.90
N HIS A 305 10.16 23.16 -21.47
CA HIS A 305 8.93 22.48 -21.90
C HIS A 305 7.86 22.38 -20.81
N LYS A 306 8.20 22.67 -19.54
CA LYS A 306 7.30 22.65 -18.38
C LYS A 306 6.42 21.39 -18.30
N LEU A 307 7.02 20.22 -18.50
CA LEU A 307 6.31 18.94 -18.66
C LEU A 307 5.80 18.36 -17.34
N PHE A 308 6.66 18.32 -16.33
CA PHE A 308 6.44 17.60 -15.08
C PHE A 308 6.53 18.52 -13.87
N SER A 309 5.64 18.38 -12.89
CA SER A 309 5.62 19.22 -11.69
C SER A 309 6.82 18.89 -10.77
N LYS A 310 7.55 19.93 -10.35
CA LYS A 310 8.68 19.80 -9.40
C LYS A 310 8.23 19.42 -7.99
N THR A 311 7.02 19.81 -7.59
CA THR A 311 6.47 19.55 -6.25
C THR A 311 5.31 18.55 -6.28
N GLY A 312 5.04 17.94 -7.44
CA GLY A 312 3.87 17.09 -7.64
C GLY A 312 2.58 17.83 -7.26
N CYS A 313 1.77 17.23 -6.38
CA CYS A 313 0.56 17.84 -5.82
C CYS A 313 0.74 18.40 -4.40
N LYS A 314 1.96 18.37 -3.84
CA LYS A 314 2.23 18.74 -2.43
C LYS A 314 1.85 20.18 -2.09
N THR A 315 2.03 21.10 -3.02
CA THR A 315 1.80 22.54 -2.81
C THR A 315 0.46 23.03 -3.36
N VAL A 316 -0.40 22.12 -3.85
CA VAL A 316 -1.67 22.49 -4.50
C VAL A 316 -2.61 23.19 -3.53
N ALA A 317 -2.83 22.62 -2.33
CA ALA A 317 -3.71 23.22 -1.33
C ALA A 317 -3.27 24.65 -0.94
N ALA A 318 -1.98 24.83 -0.64
CA ALA A 318 -1.43 26.13 -0.30
C ALA A 318 -1.50 27.12 -1.47
N LYS A 319 -1.36 26.66 -2.72
CA LYS A 319 -1.53 27.51 -3.91
C LYS A 319 -2.98 27.92 -4.09
N LEU A 320 -3.91 26.99 -3.93
CA LEU A 320 -5.33 27.25 -4.04
C LEU A 320 -5.79 28.33 -3.05
N ASP A 321 -5.25 28.35 -1.83
CA ASP A 321 -5.54 29.38 -0.82
C ASP A 321 -5.18 30.81 -1.27
N PHE A 322 -4.26 30.98 -2.24
CA PHE A 322 -3.92 32.31 -2.77
C PHE A 322 -4.88 32.81 -3.85
N TYR A 323 -5.65 31.91 -4.49
CA TYR A 323 -6.53 32.23 -5.60
C TYR A 323 -8.03 32.18 -5.23
N LEU A 324 -8.36 31.68 -4.03
CA LEU A 324 -9.70 31.73 -3.43
C LEU A 324 -9.92 33.03 -2.66
#